data_AF-A0A2Z6QZ52-F1
#
_entry.id   AF-A0A2Z6QZ52-F1
#
_cell.length_a   1.000
_cell.length_b   1.000
_cell.length_c   1.000
_cell.angle_alpha   90.00
_cell.angle_beta   90.00
_cell.angle_gamma   90.00
#
_symmetry.space_group_name_H-M   'P 1'
#
loop_
_entity.id
_entity.type
_entity.pdbx_description
1 polymer ?
#
loop_
_entity_poly.entity_id
_entity_poly.type
_entity_poly.pdbx_seq_one_letter_code
_entity_poly.pdbx_strand_id
1 'polypeptide(L)'
;MVLLPTLDQLDNLIQVVNKLITVGHLKVAKELEPLIEYNDFRRIKKDQFDIIEPLKIIPTSIIQHSSEFFNLGLSNIRGIPIYRIKESELSWDESACGSNLIVKNNGKIVQASDICVK
;
A
#
# COMPACT_ATOMS: atom_id res chain seq x y z
N MET A 1 -39.63 -6.49 25.51
CA MET A 1 -40.09 -6.67 24.11
C MET A 1 -39.24 -5.75 23.26
N VAL A 2 -38.36 -6.29 22.42
CA VAL A 2 -37.48 -5.47 21.55
C VAL A 2 -38.26 -5.19 20.27
N LEU A 3 -38.50 -3.91 19.97
CA LEU A 3 -39.16 -3.51 18.74
C LEU A 3 -38.14 -3.70 17.59
N LEU A 4 -38.43 -4.59 16.65
CA LEU A 4 -37.62 -4.73 15.44
C LEU A 4 -37.93 -3.55 14.50
N PRO A 5 -36.91 -2.97 13.84
CA PRO A 5 -37.12 -1.92 12.87
C PRO A 5 -38.06 -2.39 11.75
N THR A 6 -38.89 -1.51 11.23
CA THR A 6 -39.70 -1.82 10.04
C THR A 6 -38.81 -1.90 8.79
N LEU A 7 -39.24 -2.68 7.79
CA LEU A 7 -38.49 -2.89 6.55
C LEU A 7 -38.07 -1.55 5.89
N ASP A 8 -38.97 -0.57 5.87
CA ASP A 8 -38.70 0.77 5.35
C ASP A 8 -37.58 1.51 6.11
N GLN A 9 -37.45 1.29 7.43
CA GLN A 9 -36.38 1.89 8.22
C GLN A 9 -35.03 1.24 7.89
N LEU A 10 -35.02 -0.07 7.66
CA LEU A 10 -33.82 -0.81 7.28
C LEU A 10 -33.33 -0.39 5.89
N ASP A 11 -34.23 -0.25 4.91
CA ASP A 11 -33.90 0.19 3.55
C ASP A 11 -33.34 1.62 3.54
N ASN A 12 -33.94 2.52 4.31
CA ASN A 12 -33.42 3.90 4.44
C ASN A 12 -32.03 3.93 5.10
N LEU A 13 -31.79 3.10 6.12
CA LEU A 13 -30.48 2.97 6.76
C LEU A 13 -29.43 2.46 5.78
N ILE A 14 -29.76 1.44 4.99
CA ILE A 14 -28.87 0.89 3.95
C ILE A 14 -28.53 1.97 2.92
N GLN A 15 -29.52 2.75 2.46
CA GLN A 15 -29.26 3.87 1.53
C GLN A 15 -28.34 4.94 2.13
N VAL A 16 -28.56 5.34 3.39
CA VAL A 16 -27.73 6.34 4.07
C VAL A 16 -26.30 5.84 4.26
N VAL A 17 -26.13 4.58 4.70
CA VAL A 17 -24.82 3.94 4.86
C VAL A 17 -24.09 3.85 3.51
N ASN A 18 -24.77 3.41 2.45
CA ASN A 18 -24.20 3.34 1.11
C ASN A 18 -23.79 4.71 0.58
N LYS A 19 -24.58 5.75 0.86
CA LYS A 19 -24.25 7.13 0.49
C LYS A 19 -23.01 7.64 1.22
N LEU A 20 -22.91 7.40 2.53
CA LEU A 20 -21.75 7.78 3.33
C LEU A 20 -20.47 7.05 2.88
N ILE A 21 -20.58 5.75 2.64
CA ILE A 21 -19.49 4.92 2.10
C ILE A 21 -19.04 5.46 0.75
N THR A 22 -19.98 5.73 -0.16
CA THR A 22 -19.69 6.27 -1.50
C THR A 22 -18.98 7.63 -1.43
N VAL A 23 -19.47 8.55 -0.57
CA VAL A 23 -18.83 9.86 -0.37
C VAL A 23 -17.42 9.71 0.22
N GLY A 24 -17.22 8.78 1.15
CA GLY A 24 -15.91 8.45 1.71
C GLY A 24 -14.93 7.96 0.66
N HIS A 25 -15.33 6.97 -0.16
CA HIS A 25 -14.49 6.44 -1.24
C HIS A 25 -14.13 7.50 -2.28
N LEU A 26 -15.07 8.37 -2.66
CA LEU A 26 -14.79 9.46 -3.61
C LEU A 26 -13.76 10.45 -3.07
N LYS A 27 -13.77 10.74 -1.76
CA LYS A 27 -12.77 11.59 -1.12
C LYS A 27 -11.40 10.92 -1.13
N VAL A 28 -11.33 9.65 -0.76
CA VAL A 28 -10.09 8.86 -0.77
C VAL A 28 -9.53 8.74 -2.19
N ALA A 29 -10.37 8.49 -3.19
CA ALA A 29 -9.96 8.43 -4.60
C ALA A 29 -9.32 9.73 -5.07
N LYS A 30 -9.91 10.90 -4.72
CA LYS A 30 -9.34 12.21 -5.05
C LYS A 30 -8.00 12.48 -4.38
N GLU A 31 -7.85 12.11 -3.11
CA GLU A 31 -6.58 12.29 -2.40
C GLU A 31 -5.49 11.36 -2.95
N LEU A 32 -5.85 10.17 -3.44
CA LEU A 32 -4.91 9.18 -3.97
C LEU A 32 -4.65 9.32 -5.47
N GLU A 33 -5.48 10.05 -6.22
CA GLU A 33 -5.32 10.32 -7.66
C GLU A 33 -3.90 10.76 -8.05
N PRO A 34 -3.27 11.78 -7.40
CA PRO A 34 -1.90 12.17 -7.75
C PRO A 34 -0.85 11.11 -7.43
N LEU A 35 -1.15 10.13 -6.56
CA LEU A 35 -0.21 9.07 -6.23
C LEU A 35 -0.20 7.93 -7.25
N ILE A 36 -1.22 7.87 -8.12
CA ILE A 36 -1.35 6.79 -9.12
C ILE A 36 -0.12 6.72 -10.03
N GLU A 37 0.43 7.86 -10.46
CA GLU A 37 1.58 7.89 -11.38
C GLU A 37 2.86 7.28 -10.79
N TYR A 38 3.00 7.27 -9.46
CA TYR A 38 4.17 6.75 -8.76
C TYR A 38 4.09 5.25 -8.45
N ASN A 39 2.94 4.62 -8.71
CA ASN A 39 2.70 3.23 -8.36
C ASN A 39 2.76 2.34 -9.61
N ASP A 40 3.63 1.32 -9.58
CA ASP A 40 3.67 0.28 -10.62
C ASP A 40 2.63 -0.80 -10.32
N PHE A 41 1.40 -0.57 -10.78
CA PHE A 41 0.25 -1.46 -10.58
C PHE A 41 0.41 -2.85 -11.22
N ARG A 42 1.32 -3.00 -12.20
CA ARG A 42 1.65 -4.32 -12.80
C ARG A 42 2.26 -5.30 -11.79
N ARG A 43 2.74 -4.80 -10.65
CA ARG A 43 3.34 -5.60 -9.57
C ARG A 43 2.33 -6.03 -8.50
N ILE A 44 1.09 -5.55 -8.59
CA ILE A 44 0.00 -5.96 -7.70
C ILE A 44 -0.54 -7.30 -8.20
N LYS A 45 -0.80 -8.22 -7.27
CA LYS A 45 -1.29 -9.55 -7.60
C LYS A 45 -2.79 -9.50 -7.93
N LYS A 46 -3.27 -10.48 -8.70
CA LYS A 46 -4.67 -10.59 -9.11
C LYS A 46 -5.66 -10.56 -7.93
N ASP A 47 -5.38 -11.34 -6.89
CA ASP A 47 -6.19 -11.43 -5.66
C ASP A 47 -6.31 -10.09 -4.92
N GLN A 48 -5.31 -9.21 -5.06
CA GLN A 48 -5.36 -7.86 -4.50
C GLN A 48 -6.24 -6.93 -5.36
N PHE A 49 -6.28 -7.12 -6.68
CA PHE A 49 -7.20 -6.38 -7.54
C PHE A 49 -8.66 -6.73 -7.29
N ASP A 50 -8.97 -7.97 -6.89
CA ASP A 50 -10.31 -8.37 -6.47
C ASP A 50 -10.83 -7.54 -5.27
N ILE A 51 -9.91 -6.97 -4.47
CA ILE A 51 -10.22 -6.04 -3.37
C ILE A 51 -10.22 -4.59 -3.85
N ILE A 52 -9.30 -4.20 -4.74
CA ILE A 52 -9.14 -2.80 -5.18
C ILE A 52 -10.24 -2.38 -6.16
N GLU A 53 -10.65 -3.25 -7.09
CA GLU A 53 -11.63 -2.95 -8.12
C GLU A 53 -12.99 -2.48 -7.55
N PRO A 54 -13.58 -3.16 -6.55
CA PRO A 54 -14.84 -2.73 -5.94
C PRO A 54 -14.77 -1.36 -5.27
N LEU A 55 -13.59 -0.94 -4.81
CA LEU A 55 -13.39 0.32 -4.09
C LEU A 55 -13.40 1.54 -5.02
N LYS A 56 -13.20 1.34 -6.34
CA LYS A 56 -13.19 2.41 -7.35
C LYS A 56 -12.22 3.55 -7.02
N ILE A 57 -11.12 3.23 -6.34
CA ILE A 57 -10.08 4.20 -5.94
C ILE A 57 -9.12 4.50 -7.09
N ILE A 58 -8.94 3.55 -8.02
CA ILE A 58 -8.12 3.70 -9.21
C ILE A 58 -8.97 3.49 -10.47
N PRO A 59 -8.62 4.11 -11.62
CA PRO A 59 -9.30 3.89 -12.87
C PRO A 59 -9.28 2.42 -13.32
N THR A 60 -10.40 1.93 -13.87
CA THR A 60 -10.53 0.56 -14.39
C THR A 60 -9.53 0.26 -15.50
N SER A 61 -9.11 1.26 -16.27
CA SER A 61 -8.08 1.10 -17.31
C SER A 61 -6.73 0.63 -16.75
N ILE A 62 -6.36 1.08 -15.55
CA ILE A 62 -5.13 0.66 -14.87
C ILE A 62 -5.22 -0.81 -14.44
N ILE A 63 -6.39 -1.23 -13.97
CA ILE A 63 -6.67 -2.62 -13.57
C ILE A 63 -6.56 -3.54 -14.79
N GLN A 64 -7.22 -3.18 -15.90
CA GLN A 64 -7.19 -3.93 -17.14
C GLN A 64 -5.77 -4.07 -17.69
N HIS A 65 -5.05 -2.95 -17.82
CA HIS A 65 -3.67 -2.97 -18.29
C HIS A 65 -2.77 -3.82 -17.38
N SER A 66 -2.96 -3.76 -16.05
CA SER A 66 -2.15 -4.55 -15.11
C SER A 66 -2.46 -6.05 -15.19
N SER A 67 -3.70 -6.42 -15.57
CA SER A 67 -4.12 -7.82 -15.64
C SER A 67 -3.40 -8.64 -16.70
N GLU A 68 -2.92 -7.99 -17.76
CA GLU A 68 -2.08 -8.59 -18.81
C GLU A 68 -0.75 -9.13 -18.25
N PHE A 69 -0.32 -8.62 -17.09
CA PHE A 69 0.99 -8.94 -16.50
C PHE A 69 0.92 -9.95 -15.33
N PHE A 70 -0.27 -10.39 -14.91
CA PHE A 70 -0.42 -11.27 -13.74
C PHE A 70 0.31 -12.61 -13.86
N ASN A 71 0.44 -13.14 -15.07
CA ASN A 71 1.08 -14.44 -15.32
C ASN A 71 2.59 -14.32 -15.59
N LEU A 72 3.15 -13.10 -15.64
CA LEU A 72 4.56 -12.87 -15.98
C LEU A 72 5.51 -13.09 -14.80
N GLY A 73 5.01 -13.54 -13.65
CA GLY A 73 5.83 -13.84 -12.48
C GLY A 73 6.60 -12.63 -11.95
N LEU A 74 6.08 -11.41 -12.19
CA LEU A 74 6.69 -10.18 -11.71
C LEU A 74 6.83 -10.24 -10.18
N SER A 75 8.04 -9.98 -9.69
CA SER A 75 8.28 -9.92 -8.26
C SER A 75 7.47 -8.79 -7.62
N ASN A 76 6.83 -9.11 -6.50
CA ASN A 76 6.14 -8.15 -5.64
C ASN A 76 7.10 -7.30 -4.79
N ILE A 77 8.42 -7.47 -4.95
CA ILE A 77 9.44 -6.62 -4.31
C ILE A 77 9.38 -5.22 -4.93
N ARG A 78 9.11 -4.23 -4.09
CA ARG A 78 9.21 -2.80 -4.44
C ARG A 78 10.66 -2.33 -4.30
N GLY A 79 11.06 -1.37 -5.12
CA GLY A 79 12.43 -0.84 -5.16
C GLY A 79 13.36 -1.61 -6.09
N ILE A 80 14.62 -1.18 -6.14
CA ILE A 80 15.66 -1.85 -6.92
C ILE A 80 16.07 -3.10 -6.15
N PRO A 81 15.97 -4.30 -6.75
CA PRO A 81 16.42 -5.51 -6.08
C PRO A 81 17.89 -5.38 -5.71
N ILE A 82 18.24 -5.65 -4.45
CA ILE A 82 19.60 -5.45 -3.90
C ILE A 82 20.65 -6.18 -4.75
N TYR A 83 20.31 -7.33 -5.34
CA TYR A 83 21.21 -8.07 -6.23
C TYR A 83 21.58 -7.34 -7.54
N ARG A 84 20.86 -6.28 -7.90
CA ARG A 84 21.14 -5.44 -9.08
C ARG A 84 21.99 -4.23 -8.77
N ILE A 85 22.20 -3.92 -7.50
CA ILE A 85 23.06 -2.82 -7.06
C ILE A 85 24.37 -3.43 -6.61
N LYS A 86 25.50 -2.93 -7.12
CA LYS A 86 26.79 -3.39 -6.62
C LYS A 86 26.96 -2.89 -5.19
N GLU A 87 27.58 -3.69 -4.32
CA GLU A 87 27.88 -3.27 -2.95
C GLU A 87 28.63 -1.92 -2.92
N SER A 88 29.48 -1.66 -3.92
CA SER A 88 30.20 -0.39 -4.10
C SER A 88 29.33 0.83 -4.43
N GLU A 89 28.10 0.62 -4.90
CA GLU A 89 27.13 1.66 -5.25
C GLU A 89 26.19 1.97 -4.08
N LEU A 90 26.23 1.17 -3.01
CA LEU A 90 25.53 1.41 -1.76
C LEU A 90 26.48 2.14 -0.81
N SER A 91 26.19 3.40 -0.51
CA SER A 91 26.84 4.11 0.59
C SER A 91 25.89 4.19 1.77
N TRP A 92 26.42 3.93 2.97
CA TRP A 92 25.68 4.16 4.20
C TRP A 92 25.62 5.66 4.46
N ASP A 93 24.42 6.18 4.66
CA ASP A 93 24.24 7.58 5.05
C ASP A 93 24.50 7.72 6.55
N GLU A 94 25.77 8.00 6.88
CA GLU A 94 26.22 8.23 8.26
C GLU A 94 25.47 9.40 8.93
N SER A 95 24.92 10.34 8.15
CA SER A 95 24.19 11.50 8.67
C SER A 95 22.73 11.20 9.03
N ALA A 96 22.14 10.19 8.38
CA ALA A 96 20.82 9.65 8.68
C ALA A 96 20.86 8.47 9.67
N CYS A 97 22.06 8.09 10.14
CA CYS A 97 22.23 7.05 11.14
C CYS A 97 21.50 7.44 12.43
N GLY A 98 20.44 6.70 12.77
CA GLY A 98 19.78 6.88 14.05
C GLY A 98 20.82 6.71 15.17
N SER A 99 20.81 7.61 16.15
CA SER A 99 21.82 7.69 17.23
C SER A 99 22.03 6.40 18.03
N ASN A 100 21.12 5.43 17.90
CA ASN A 100 21.14 4.13 18.57
C ASN A 100 21.71 2.99 17.69
N LEU A 101 22.23 3.26 16.50
CA LEU A 101 22.85 2.27 15.62
C LEU A 101 24.38 2.38 15.68
N ILE A 102 25.05 1.27 15.98
CA ILE A 102 26.50 1.15 16.02
C ILE A 102 26.94 0.43 14.75
N VAL A 103 27.68 1.13 13.89
CA VAL A 103 28.27 0.58 12.66
C VAL A 103 29.67 0.07 12.95
N LYS A 104 29.95 -1.19 12.59
CA LYS A 104 31.22 -1.91 12.81
C LYS A 104 31.73 -2.52 11.51
N ASN A 105 32.99 -2.96 11.53
CA ASN A 105 33.63 -3.65 10.40
C ASN A 105 33.56 -2.86 9.08
N ASN A 106 33.91 -1.58 9.13
CA ASN A 106 33.93 -0.68 7.97
C ASN A 106 32.61 -0.63 7.19
N GLY A 107 31.48 -0.45 7.91
CA GLY A 107 30.14 -0.37 7.30
C GLY A 107 29.44 -1.72 7.08
N LYS A 108 30.11 -2.85 7.36
CA LYS A 108 29.56 -4.19 7.06
C LYS A 108 28.58 -4.73 8.10
N ILE A 109 28.66 -4.25 9.35
CA ILE A 109 27.81 -4.74 10.45
C ILE A 109 27.12 -3.55 11.09
N VAL A 110 25.80 -3.59 11.17
CA VAL A 110 24.99 -2.63 11.93
C VAL A 110 24.38 -3.35 13.12
N GLN A 111 24.63 -2.83 14.31
CA GLN A 111 24.09 -3.34 15.56
C GLN A 111 23.26 -2.24 16.23
N ALA A 112 22.03 -2.53 16.60
CA ALA A 112 21.30 -1.65 17.51
C ALA A 112 21.99 -1.66 18.88
N SER A 113 22.27 -0.48 19.44
CA SER A 113 22.68 -0.38 20.84
C SER A 113 21.57 -0.96 21.72
N ASP A 114 21.91 -1.65 22.80
CA ASP A 114 20.95 -2.29 23.73
C ASP A 114 20.04 -1.29 24.46
N ILE A 115 20.08 -0.01 24.09
CA ILE A 115 19.23 1.08 24.58
C ILE A 115 17.88 1.03 23.85
N CYS A 116 17.17 -0.09 23.95
CA CYS A 116 15.72 -0.05 23.82
C CYS A 116 15.19 0.47 25.16
N VAL A 117 15.00 1.78 25.28
CA VAL A 117 14.28 2.36 26.42
C VAL A 117 12.86 1.79 26.36
N LYS A 118 12.49 1.01 27.38
CA LYS A 118 11.14 0.48 27.57
C LYS A 118 10.14 1.60 27.82
#